data_AF-V8D2M4-F1
#
_entry.id   AF-V8D2M4-F1
#
_cell.length_a   1.000
_cell.length_b   1.000
_cell.length_c   1.000
_cell.angle_alpha   90.00
_cell.angle_beta   90.00
_cell.angle_gamma   90.00
#
_symmetry.space_group_name_H-M   'P 1'
#
loop_
_entity.id
_entity.type
_entity.pdbx_description
1 polymer ?
#
loop_
_entity_poly.entity_id
_entity_poly.type
_entity_poly.pdbx_seq_one_letter_code
_entity_poly.pdbx_strand_id
1 'polypeptide(L)'
;MRDDQHERNVIATVLTYAFVLLILGGGTAVTLALIQVTPENRSPAVADSRSIASLIAGAPQTHQLGDAVVVDTGGAELRITLDNVRAGAEGADCSGGSLHVVDATVQSVRGTALLEPAELTARTSGGSQLTTVATSLEHPLEATTLTQNDVATGSVAFVLPPGETIVALSFAGGSEVATWAVPDDTSGPLEP
;
A
#
# COMPACT_ATOMS: atom_id res chain seq x y z
N MET A 1 20.97 21.65 -50.87
CA MET A 1 19.57 21.86 -50.44
C MET A 1 18.91 20.50 -50.15
N ARG A 2 19.45 19.75 -49.19
CA ARG A 2 18.90 18.43 -48.79
C ARG A 2 19.44 17.98 -47.42
N ASP A 3 19.62 18.93 -46.50
CA ASP A 3 20.07 18.64 -45.12
C ASP A 3 19.19 19.29 -44.03
N ASP A 4 18.45 20.36 -44.33
CA ASP A 4 17.67 21.09 -43.31
C ASP A 4 16.36 20.41 -42.87
N GLN A 5 16.03 19.23 -43.42
CA GLN A 5 14.77 18.53 -43.14
C GLN A 5 14.91 17.43 -42.08
N HIS A 6 16.15 17.01 -41.75
CA HIS A 6 16.38 16.04 -40.68
C HIS A 6 16.51 16.72 -39.30
N GLU A 7 17.03 17.95 -39.24
CA GLU A 7 17.16 18.72 -37.98
C GLU A 7 15.83 19.28 -37.45
N ARG A 8 14.80 19.41 -38.30
CA ARG A 8 13.45 19.83 -37.85
C ARG A 8 12.65 18.71 -37.17
N ASN A 9 13.07 17.45 -37.30
CA ASN A 9 12.40 16.33 -36.66
C ASN A 9 12.91 16.01 -35.24
N VAL A 10 13.98 16.67 -34.79
CA VAL A 10 14.54 16.45 -33.43
C VAL A 10 14.07 17.52 -32.43
N ILE A 11 13.48 18.62 -32.91
CA ILE A 11 12.98 19.72 -32.06
C ILE A 11 11.47 19.88 -32.23
N ALA A 12 10.72 18.83 -31.92
CA ALA A 12 9.27 18.92 -31.67
C ALA A 12 8.72 17.72 -30.89
N THR A 13 9.48 17.17 -29.94
CA THR A 13 8.88 16.34 -28.87
C THR A 13 8.17 17.28 -27.90
N VAL A 14 7.07 17.89 -28.33
CA VAL A 14 6.16 18.62 -27.44
C VAL A 14 5.36 17.54 -26.69
N LEU A 15 5.90 17.12 -25.54
CA LEU A 15 5.17 16.32 -24.56
C LEU A 15 3.98 17.15 -24.07
N THR A 16 2.86 17.04 -24.77
CA THR A 16 1.60 17.62 -24.33
C THR A 16 0.96 16.63 -23.37
N TYR A 17 1.21 16.81 -22.08
CA TYR A 17 0.52 16.07 -21.04
C TYR A 17 -0.89 16.66 -20.87
N ALA A 18 -1.92 15.85 -21.10
CA ALA A 18 -3.29 16.20 -20.74
C ALA A 18 -3.60 15.64 -19.35
N PHE A 19 -3.99 16.50 -18.42
CA PHE A 19 -4.42 16.11 -17.07
C PHE A 19 -5.93 15.93 -17.05
N VAL A 20 -6.40 14.73 -16.71
CA VAL A 20 -7.82 14.48 -16.45
C VAL A 20 -8.01 14.41 -14.94
N LEU A 21 -8.74 15.37 -14.37
CA LEU A 21 -9.10 15.43 -12.95
C LEU A 21 -10.47 14.79 -12.77
N LEU A 22 -10.52 13.60 -12.16
CA LEU A 22 -11.76 12.91 -11.82
C LEU A 22 -11.98 13.02 -10.31
N ILE A 23 -13.02 13.76 -9.92
CA ILE A 23 -13.50 13.86 -8.53
C ILE A 23 -14.60 12.83 -8.37
N LEU A 24 -14.26 11.65 -7.86
CA LEU A 24 -15.25 10.67 -7.37
C LEU A 24 -15.51 10.98 -5.89
N GLY A 25 -16.78 11.20 -5.57
CA GLY A 25 -17.21 11.75 -4.28
C GLY A 25 -16.87 10.87 -3.09
N GLY A 26 -16.39 11.51 -2.03
CA GLY A 26 -16.21 10.95 -0.69
C GLY A 26 -14.77 10.60 -0.33
N GLY A 27 -14.02 11.57 0.17
CA GLY A 27 -12.77 11.31 0.91
C GLY A 27 -11.49 11.22 0.06
N THR A 28 -11.01 12.36 -0.43
CA THR A 28 -9.64 12.69 -0.85
C THR A 28 -8.68 11.54 -1.24
N ALA A 29 -8.82 11.04 -2.47
CA ALA A 29 -7.69 10.57 -3.27
C ALA A 29 -7.85 11.11 -4.71
N VAL A 30 -6.93 11.98 -5.14
CA VAL A 30 -6.88 12.49 -6.51
C VAL A 30 -5.93 11.62 -7.31
N THR A 31 -6.47 10.69 -8.09
CA THR A 31 -5.64 9.84 -8.97
C THR A 31 -5.31 10.61 -10.25
N LEU A 32 -4.03 10.95 -10.41
CA LEU A 32 -3.47 11.55 -11.63
C LEU A 32 -3.12 10.43 -12.63
N ALA A 33 -3.87 10.30 -13.72
CA ALA A 33 -3.51 9.42 -14.82
C ALA A 33 -2.68 10.21 -15.86
N LEU A 34 -1.45 9.77 -16.12
CA LEU A 34 -0.60 10.31 -17.20
C LEU A 34 -0.92 9.58 -18.51
N ILE A 35 -1.51 10.29 -19.47
CA ILE A 35 -1.71 9.77 -20.83
C ILE A 35 -0.59 10.30 -21.72
N GLN A 36 0.27 9.40 -22.22
CA GLN A 36 1.25 9.75 -23.26
C GLN A 36 0.57 9.78 -24.63
N VAL A 37 0.46 10.97 -25.22
CA VAL A 37 -0.01 11.13 -26.60
C VAL A 37 1.21 11.30 -27.50
N THR A 38 1.52 10.27 -28.31
CA THR A 38 2.53 10.40 -29.37
C THR A 38 1.90 11.01 -30.63
N PRO A 39 2.63 11.87 -31.37
CA PRO A 39 2.07 12.70 -32.45
C PRO A 39 1.66 11.92 -33.71
N GLU A 40 1.87 10.61 -33.76
CA GLU A 40 1.62 9.80 -34.97
C GLU A 40 0.18 9.24 -35.04
N ASN A 41 -0.61 9.37 -33.97
CA ASN A 41 -1.98 8.86 -33.94
C ASN A 41 -2.99 10.02 -33.99
N ARG A 42 -3.23 10.59 -35.18
CA ARG A 42 -4.31 11.58 -35.45
C ARG A 42 -5.71 10.97 -35.44
N SER A 43 -5.96 10.05 -34.53
CA SER A 43 -7.28 9.73 -34.05
C SER A 43 -7.14 9.70 -32.54
N PRO A 44 -7.82 10.57 -31.78
CA PRO A 44 -7.92 10.34 -30.35
C PRO A 44 -8.60 8.97 -30.23
N ALA A 45 -7.82 7.93 -29.98
CA ALA A 45 -8.33 6.79 -29.27
C ALA A 45 -8.72 7.38 -27.92
N VAL A 46 -9.97 7.85 -27.82
CA VAL A 46 -10.66 7.96 -26.54
C VAL A 46 -10.42 6.58 -25.95
N ALA A 47 -9.50 6.50 -25.00
CA ALA A 47 -9.25 5.26 -24.29
C ALA A 47 -10.63 4.82 -23.81
N ASP A 48 -11.11 3.71 -24.36
CA ASP A 48 -12.44 3.19 -24.09
C ASP A 48 -12.60 3.24 -22.56
N SER A 49 -13.72 3.78 -22.08
CA SER A 49 -13.95 3.99 -20.65
C SER A 49 -13.73 2.68 -19.87
N ARG A 50 -13.86 1.54 -20.54
CA ARG A 50 -13.50 0.19 -20.06
C ARG A 50 -12.01 -0.03 -19.80
N SER A 51 -11.12 0.48 -20.64
CA SER A 51 -9.66 0.38 -20.45
C SER A 51 -9.18 1.27 -19.30
N ILE A 52 -9.77 2.46 -19.13
CA ILE A 52 -9.50 3.31 -17.97
C ILE A 52 -10.09 2.69 -16.69
N ALA A 53 -11.31 2.15 -16.75
CA ALA A 53 -11.91 1.44 -15.62
C ALA A 53 -11.08 0.20 -15.20
N SER A 54 -10.48 -0.52 -16.17
CA SER A 54 -9.58 -1.64 -15.90
C SER A 54 -8.25 -1.18 -15.28
N LEU A 55 -7.69 -0.05 -15.74
CA LEU A 55 -6.49 0.56 -15.15
C LEU A 55 -6.73 1.12 -13.74
N ILE A 56 -7.92 1.67 -13.47
CA ILE A 56 -8.33 2.15 -12.13
C ILE A 56 -8.64 0.96 -11.21
N ALA A 57 -9.30 -0.08 -11.73
CA ALA A 57 -9.59 -1.31 -10.97
C ALA A 57 -8.32 -2.09 -10.61
N GLY A 58 -7.23 -1.91 -11.38
CA GLY A 58 -5.93 -2.53 -11.11
C GLY A 58 -4.91 -1.63 -10.40
N ALA A 59 -5.25 -0.36 -10.09
CA ALA A 59 -4.35 0.49 -9.34
C ALA A 59 -4.36 0.07 -7.85
N PRO A 60 -3.20 -0.12 -7.20
CA PRO A 60 -3.16 -0.47 -5.78
C PRO A 60 -3.91 0.58 -4.97
N GLN A 61 -5.05 0.19 -4.40
CA GLN A 61 -5.86 1.06 -3.57
C GLN A 61 -5.16 1.21 -2.22
N THR A 62 -5.01 2.46 -1.79
CA THR A 62 -4.48 2.78 -0.46
C THR A 62 -5.64 3.18 0.44
N HIS A 63 -5.78 2.48 1.56
CA HIS A 63 -6.83 2.63 2.56
C HIS A 63 -6.35 3.48 3.73
N GLN A 64 -7.25 3.97 4.57
CA GLN A 64 -6.87 4.64 5.82
C GLN A 64 -6.60 3.61 6.91
N LEU A 65 -5.65 3.84 7.82
CA LEU A 65 -5.52 3.03 9.04
C LEU A 65 -6.88 2.87 9.73
N GLY A 66 -7.15 1.66 10.24
CA GLY A 66 -8.43 1.28 10.83
C GLY A 66 -9.48 0.80 9.82
N ASP A 67 -9.31 1.04 8.52
CA ASP A 67 -10.23 0.49 7.51
C ASP A 67 -10.12 -1.05 7.45
N ALA A 68 -11.27 -1.70 7.36
CA ALA A 68 -11.37 -3.14 7.10
C ALA A 68 -11.38 -3.41 5.60
N VAL A 69 -10.35 -4.10 5.10
CA VAL A 69 -10.15 -4.40 3.68
C VAL A 69 -10.30 -5.90 3.45
N VAL A 70 -11.05 -6.28 2.41
CA VAL A 70 -11.17 -7.68 2.00
C VAL A 70 -10.14 -7.97 0.92
N VAL A 71 -9.41 -9.07 1.08
CA VAL A 71 -8.29 -9.51 0.21
C VAL A 71 -8.55 -10.95 -0.23
N ASP A 72 -8.48 -11.21 -1.54
CA ASP A 72 -8.52 -12.57 -2.10
C ASP A 72 -7.11 -13.18 -2.14
N THR A 73 -6.94 -14.30 -1.44
CA THR A 73 -5.67 -15.02 -1.32
C THR A 73 -5.50 -16.18 -2.30
N GLY A 74 -6.32 -16.26 -3.35
CA GLY A 74 -6.30 -17.33 -4.35
C GLY A 74 -6.97 -18.62 -3.88
N GLY A 75 -7.89 -18.54 -2.91
CA GLY A 75 -8.56 -19.71 -2.31
C GLY A 75 -9.36 -19.40 -1.04
N ALA A 76 -9.13 -18.23 -0.46
CA ALA A 76 -9.89 -17.68 0.66
C ALA A 76 -10.06 -16.16 0.49
N GLU A 77 -11.04 -15.59 1.18
CA GLU A 77 -11.16 -14.14 1.36
C GLU A 77 -10.86 -13.81 2.83
N LEU A 78 -9.92 -12.91 3.05
CA LEU A 78 -9.57 -12.39 4.37
C LEU A 78 -10.03 -10.94 4.49
N ARG A 79 -10.73 -10.62 5.58
CA ARG A 79 -10.99 -9.24 6.00
C ARG A 79 -9.93 -8.83 7.02
N ILE A 80 -9.19 -7.78 6.71
CA ILE A 80 -8.00 -7.36 7.45
C ILE A 80 -8.18 -5.91 7.88
N THR A 81 -7.82 -5.62 9.12
CA THR A 81 -7.73 -4.27 9.67
C THR A 81 -6.37 -4.11 10.32
N LEU A 82 -5.65 -3.04 9.96
CA LEU A 82 -4.40 -2.63 10.60
C LEU A 82 -4.62 -1.28 11.27
N ASP A 83 -4.19 -1.17 12.52
CA ASP A 83 -4.44 0.01 13.35
C ASP A 83 -3.32 0.24 14.39
N ASN A 84 -3.40 1.35 15.13
CA ASN A 84 -2.58 1.67 16.31
C ASN A 84 -1.06 1.49 16.11
N VAL A 85 -0.52 2.10 15.05
CA VAL A 85 0.93 2.18 14.86
C VAL A 85 1.54 2.98 16.01
N ARG A 86 2.39 2.34 16.82
CA ARG A 86 2.97 2.96 18.02
C ARG A 86 4.43 2.54 18.21
N ALA A 87 5.19 3.33 18.96
CA ALA A 87 6.50 2.91 19.42
C ALA A 87 6.37 1.69 20.35
N GLY A 88 7.25 0.70 20.19
CA GLY A 88 7.40 -0.42 21.11
C GLY A 88 8.13 -0.01 22.39
N ALA A 89 8.11 -0.89 23.40
CA ALA A 89 8.79 -0.63 24.66
C ALA A 89 10.31 -0.39 24.48
N GLU A 90 10.84 0.59 25.20
CA GLU A 90 12.28 0.85 25.24
C GLU A 90 13.03 -0.36 25.80
N GLY A 91 14.09 -0.79 25.12
CA GLY A 91 14.96 -1.90 25.57
C GLY A 91 14.88 -3.20 24.76
N ALA A 92 14.03 -3.27 23.72
CA ALA A 92 14.21 -4.29 22.69
C ALA A 92 15.55 -4.06 21.98
N ASP A 93 16.40 -5.09 21.88
CA ASP A 93 17.67 -5.02 21.17
C ASP A 93 17.42 -4.91 19.66
N CYS A 94 17.13 -3.68 19.22
CA CYS A 94 16.88 -3.32 17.84
C CYS A 94 18.15 -2.68 17.30
N SER A 95 19.18 -3.50 17.07
CA SER A 95 20.44 -3.03 16.50
C SER A 95 20.17 -2.26 15.20
N GLY A 96 20.27 -0.94 15.24
CA GLY A 96 20.07 -0.08 14.07
C GLY A 96 18.66 0.50 13.88
N GLY A 97 17.82 0.59 14.91
CA GLY A 97 16.52 1.27 14.79
C GLY A 97 15.69 1.32 16.07
N SER A 98 14.46 1.83 15.96
CA SER A 98 13.44 1.78 17.01
C SER A 98 12.40 0.70 16.70
N LEU A 99 11.88 0.01 17.71
CA LEU A 99 10.79 -0.93 17.54
C LEU A 99 9.47 -0.16 17.37
N HIS A 100 8.68 -0.53 16.37
CA HIS A 100 7.31 -0.06 16.18
C HIS A 100 6.35 -1.24 16.13
N VAL A 101 5.21 -1.09 16.77
CA VAL A 101 4.18 -2.12 16.93
C VAL A 101 2.92 -1.67 16.22
N VAL A 102 2.25 -2.61 15.57
CA VAL A 102 0.99 -2.40 14.84
C VAL A 102 0.01 -3.46 15.29
N ASP A 103 -1.23 -3.05 15.56
CA ASP A 103 -2.30 -4.00 15.86
C ASP A 103 -2.96 -4.48 14.57
N ALA A 104 -3.19 -5.78 14.48
CA ALA A 104 -3.78 -6.43 13.33
C ALA A 104 -4.98 -7.29 13.77
N THR A 105 -6.06 -7.16 13.01
CA THR A 105 -7.22 -8.06 13.10
C THR A 105 -7.42 -8.69 11.73
N VAL A 106 -7.48 -10.01 11.67
CA VAL A 106 -7.68 -10.79 10.45
C VAL A 106 -8.83 -11.74 10.66
N GLN A 107 -9.83 -11.68 9.79
CA GLN A 107 -10.97 -12.57 9.78
C GLN A 107 -11.04 -13.33 8.46
N SER A 108 -11.19 -14.65 8.50
CA SER A 108 -11.54 -15.40 7.30
C SER A 108 -13.02 -15.19 7.00
N VAL A 109 -13.33 -14.53 5.89
CA VAL A 109 -14.71 -14.31 5.42
C VAL A 109 -15.21 -15.54 4.67
N ARG A 110 -14.32 -16.17 3.92
CA ARG A 110 -14.62 -17.33 3.07
C ARG A 110 -13.40 -18.21 2.92
N GLY A 111 -13.60 -19.52 2.92
CA GLY A 111 -12.54 -20.49 2.64
C GLY A 111 -11.66 -20.75 3.86
N THR A 112 -10.45 -21.23 3.59
CA THR A 112 -9.43 -21.51 4.61
C THR A 112 -8.12 -20.93 4.16
N ALA A 113 -7.48 -20.15 5.03
CA ALA A 113 -6.21 -19.50 4.75
C ALA A 113 -5.20 -19.81 5.86
N LEU A 114 -3.93 -19.90 5.49
CA LEU A 114 -2.84 -19.79 6.44
C LEU A 114 -2.54 -18.30 6.58
N LEU A 115 -2.65 -17.76 7.79
CA LEU A 115 -2.20 -16.42 8.12
C LEU A 115 -0.76 -16.51 8.61
N GLU A 116 0.16 -15.83 7.95
CA GLU A 116 1.53 -15.68 8.43
C GLU A 116 1.81 -14.20 8.75
N PRO A 117 2.28 -13.86 9.97
CA PRO A 117 2.63 -12.47 10.29
C PRO A 117 3.63 -11.83 9.31
N ALA A 118 4.48 -12.64 8.68
CA ALA A 118 5.44 -12.20 7.66
C ALA A 118 4.80 -11.64 6.38
N GLU A 119 3.52 -11.92 6.13
CA GLU A 119 2.74 -11.33 5.01
C GLU A 119 2.42 -9.85 5.25
N LEU A 120 2.55 -9.38 6.50
CA LEU A 120 2.46 -7.99 6.87
C LEU A 120 3.82 -7.30 6.69
N THR A 121 3.83 -6.20 5.95
CA THR A 121 5.03 -5.39 5.73
C THR A 121 4.74 -3.92 5.97
N ALA A 122 5.78 -3.14 6.23
CA ALA A 122 5.69 -1.70 6.37
C ALA A 122 6.58 -1.02 5.31
N ARG A 123 6.20 0.17 4.87
CA ARG A 123 7.02 1.03 4.02
C ARG A 123 7.40 2.29 4.77
N THR A 124 8.66 2.68 4.67
CA THR A 124 9.16 3.88 5.32
C THR A 124 9.12 5.11 4.41
N SER A 125 9.24 6.30 4.98
CA SER A 125 9.37 7.57 4.24
C SER A 125 10.60 7.64 3.34
N GLY A 126 11.66 6.86 3.66
CA GLY A 126 12.83 6.67 2.81
C GLY A 126 12.59 5.70 1.62
N GLY A 127 11.43 5.04 1.57
CA GLY A 127 11.07 4.06 0.54
C GLY A 127 11.47 2.62 0.85
N SER A 128 12.08 2.36 2.01
CA SER A 128 12.47 1.01 2.43
C SER A 128 11.24 0.18 2.79
N GLN A 129 11.27 -1.12 2.47
CA GLN A 129 10.26 -2.07 2.92
C GLN A 129 10.81 -2.83 4.14
N LEU A 130 10.03 -2.82 5.23
CA LEU A 130 10.32 -3.53 6.48
C LEU A 130 9.44 -4.78 6.56
N THR A 131 10.03 -5.86 7.07
CA THR A 131 9.34 -7.11 7.39
C THR A 131 9.11 -7.21 8.90
N THR A 132 8.12 -8.00 9.31
CA THR A 132 7.90 -8.24 10.74
C THR A 132 9.14 -8.85 11.42
N VAL A 133 9.44 -8.41 12.63
CA VAL A 133 10.51 -8.99 13.46
C VAL A 133 9.93 -9.88 14.55
N ALA A 134 10.62 -10.99 14.82
CA ALA A 134 10.31 -11.85 15.96
C ALA A 134 10.80 -11.17 17.24
N THR A 135 9.87 -10.74 18.09
CA THR A 135 10.16 -10.13 19.38
C THR A 135 9.08 -10.51 20.40
N SER A 136 9.37 -10.35 21.69
CA SER A 136 8.39 -10.58 22.76
C SER A 136 7.39 -9.42 22.81
N LEU A 137 6.22 -9.62 22.23
CA LEU A 137 5.06 -8.74 22.35
C LEU A 137 4.14 -9.27 23.45
N GLU A 138 3.34 -8.40 24.07
CA GLU A 138 2.35 -8.83 25.07
C GLU A 138 1.28 -9.74 24.44
N HIS A 139 0.85 -9.40 23.21
CA HIS A 139 -0.15 -10.13 22.45
C HIS A 139 0.29 -10.26 20.98
N PRO A 140 1.28 -11.12 20.66
CA PRO A 140 1.76 -11.26 19.30
C PRO A 140 0.67 -11.85 18.39
N LEU A 141 0.61 -11.39 17.14
CA LEU A 141 -0.13 -12.09 16.11
C LEU A 141 0.64 -13.37 15.77
N GLU A 142 0.02 -14.52 16.02
CA GLU A 142 0.64 -15.83 15.75
C GLU A 142 0.26 -16.35 14.36
N ALA A 143 1.18 -17.10 13.76
CA ALA A 143 0.88 -17.84 12.54
C ALA A 143 -0.19 -18.89 12.84
N THR A 144 -1.28 -18.88 12.08
CA THR A 144 -2.42 -19.75 12.35
C THR A 144 -3.21 -20.06 11.09
N THR A 145 -3.90 -21.20 11.09
CA THR A 145 -4.87 -21.52 10.04
C THR A 145 -6.22 -20.96 10.42
N LEU A 146 -6.77 -20.08 9.59
CA LEU A 146 -8.10 -19.52 9.75
C LEU A 146 -9.10 -20.25 8.87
N THR A 147 -10.08 -20.91 9.49
CA THR A 147 -11.27 -21.44 8.82
C THR A 147 -12.36 -20.37 8.75
N GLN A 148 -13.43 -20.63 7.99
CA GLN A 148 -14.44 -19.62 7.72
C GLN A 148 -15.06 -19.05 9.01
N ASN A 149 -15.05 -17.73 9.12
CA ASN A 149 -15.45 -16.89 10.25
C ASN A 149 -14.49 -16.87 11.44
N ASP A 150 -13.36 -17.60 11.39
CA ASP A 150 -12.31 -17.46 12.40
C ASP A 150 -11.72 -16.05 12.37
N VAL A 151 -11.33 -15.58 13.55
CA VAL A 151 -10.71 -14.26 13.75
C VAL A 151 -9.41 -14.45 14.52
N ALA A 152 -8.32 -13.91 13.98
CA ALA A 152 -7.06 -13.72 14.68
C ALA A 152 -6.86 -12.23 14.98
N THR A 153 -6.46 -11.95 16.21
CA THR A 153 -6.11 -10.61 16.68
C THR A 153 -4.77 -10.66 17.39
N GLY A 154 -3.93 -9.68 17.14
CA GLY A 154 -2.64 -9.54 17.81
C GLY A 154 -1.86 -8.38 17.24
N SER A 155 -0.63 -8.23 17.70
CA SER A 155 0.28 -7.20 17.23
C SER A 155 1.45 -7.79 16.47
N VAL A 156 1.95 -7.05 15.48
CA VAL A 156 3.22 -7.30 14.81
C VAL A 156 4.19 -6.16 15.07
N ALA A 157 5.47 -6.41 14.92
CA ALA A 157 6.50 -5.40 15.14
C ALA A 157 7.46 -5.25 13.96
N PHE A 158 7.96 -4.04 13.78
CA PHE A 158 8.93 -3.64 12.77
C PHE A 158 10.08 -2.89 13.44
N VAL A 159 11.30 -3.03 12.91
CA VAL A 159 12.44 -2.18 13.31
C VAL A 159 12.56 -1.05 12.31
N LEU A 160 12.29 0.17 12.76
CA LEU A 160 12.34 1.38 11.95
C LEU A 160 13.74 2.00 11.99
N PRO A 161 14.39 2.24 10.84
CA PRO A 161 15.68 2.92 10.80
C PRO A 161 15.63 4.34 11.41
N PRO A 162 16.74 4.84 11.98
CA PRO A 162 16.78 6.17 12.58
C PRO A 162 16.45 7.27 11.56
N GLY A 163 15.57 8.19 11.93
CA GLY A 163 15.19 9.34 11.11
C GLY A 163 14.17 9.03 10.00
N GLU A 164 13.66 7.80 9.93
CA GLU A 164 12.56 7.43 9.06
C GLU A 164 11.23 7.34 9.83
N THR A 165 10.11 7.37 9.12
CA THR A 165 8.76 7.14 9.64
C THR A 165 8.08 6.03 8.85
N ILE A 166 7.16 5.28 9.45
CA ILE A 166 6.31 4.35 8.70
C ILE A 166 5.24 5.18 7.99
N VAL A 167 5.13 5.06 6.66
CA VAL A 167 4.17 5.80 5.83
C VAL A 167 3.09 4.90 5.23
N ALA A 168 3.34 3.59 5.18
CA ALA A 168 2.34 2.62 4.75
C ALA A 168 2.53 1.26 5.41
N LEU A 169 1.44 0.53 5.55
CA LEU A 169 1.42 -0.89 5.89
C LEU A 169 0.80 -1.65 4.74
N SER A 170 1.22 -2.88 4.52
CA SER A 170 0.65 -3.74 3.48
C SER A 170 0.48 -5.16 3.97
N PHE A 171 -0.56 -5.82 3.49
CA PHE A 171 -0.74 -7.25 3.61
C PHE A 171 -0.71 -7.87 2.22
N ALA A 172 0.13 -8.89 2.03
CA ALA A 172 0.26 -9.61 0.77
C ALA A 172 -0.06 -11.10 0.98
N GLY A 173 -1.34 -11.44 0.88
CA GLY A 173 -1.79 -12.83 0.91
C GLY A 173 -2.18 -13.27 -0.50
N GLY A 174 -1.31 -13.99 -1.19
CA GLY A 174 -1.62 -14.56 -2.51
C GLY A 174 -1.63 -13.56 -3.67
N SER A 175 -2.79 -13.38 -4.31
CA SER A 175 -2.93 -12.63 -5.57
C SER A 175 -3.21 -11.14 -5.41
N GLU A 176 -3.62 -10.71 -4.22
CA GLU A 176 -3.95 -9.32 -3.93
C GLU A 176 -3.06 -8.74 -2.83
N VAL A 177 -2.89 -7.43 -2.87
CA VAL A 177 -2.17 -6.66 -1.87
C VAL A 177 -3.08 -5.54 -1.38
N ALA A 178 -3.38 -5.54 -0.09
CA ALA A 178 -4.01 -4.41 0.58
C ALA A 178 -2.93 -3.49 1.15
N THR A 179 -3.13 -2.17 1.06
CA THR A 179 -2.21 -1.17 1.61
C THR A 179 -2.98 -0.13 2.41
N TRP A 180 -2.48 0.22 3.60
CA TRP A 180 -3.00 1.27 4.47
C TRP A 180 -1.97 2.40 4.56
N ALA A 181 -2.40 3.64 4.37
CA ALA A 181 -1.57 4.82 4.62
C ALA A 181 -1.49 5.10 6.12
N VAL A 182 -0.28 5.35 6.61
CA VAL A 182 -0.02 5.78 7.99
C VAL A 182 0.13 7.29 7.98
N PRO A 183 -0.74 8.05 8.67
CA PRO A 183 -0.61 9.50 8.73
C PRO A 183 0.59 9.90 9.59
N ASP A 184 1.29 10.96 9.16
CA ASP A 184 2.50 11.48 9.82
C ASP A 184 2.31 11.81 11.32
N ASP A 185 1.06 12.07 11.75
CA ASP A 185 0.70 12.47 13.12
C ASP A 185 0.63 11.31 14.14
N THR A 186 0.90 10.06 13.74
CA THR A 186 0.92 8.91 14.70
C THR A 186 2.17 8.86 15.58
N SER A 187 3.06 9.84 15.46
CA SER A 187 4.31 9.98 16.24
C SER A 187 4.15 10.85 17.50
N GLY A 188 2.93 11.06 18.01
CA GLY A 188 2.70 11.84 19.22
C GLY A 188 2.81 11.01 20.49
N PRO A 189 3.52 11.46 21.55
CA PRO A 189 3.48 10.80 22.84
C PRO A 189 2.05 10.86 23.41
N LEU A 190 1.56 9.73 23.92
CA LEU A 190 0.46 9.73 24.87
C LEU A 190 1.01 10.33 26.17
N GLU A 191 0.89 11.65 26.33
CA GLU A 191 1.11 12.28 27.63
C GLU A 191 -0.04 11.91 28.60
N PRO A 192 0.27 11.69 29.90
CA PRO A 192 -0.67 11.26 30.93
C PRO A 192 -1.66 12.34 31.38
#